data_AF-A0A3B0VUP7-F1
#
_entry.id   AF-A0A3B0VUP7-F1
#
_cell.length_a   1.000
_cell.length_b   1.000
_cell.length_c   1.000
_cell.angle_alpha   90.00
_cell.angle_beta   90.00
_cell.angle_gamma   90.00
#
_symmetry.space_group_name_H-M   'P 1'
#
loop_
_entity.id
_entity.type
_entity.pdbx_description
1 polymer ?
#
loop_
_entity_poly.entity_id
_entity_poly.type
_entity_poly.pdbx_seq_one_letter_code
_entity_poly.pdbx_strand_id
1 'polypeptide(L)'
;MINASARWRESIQYALSLATRISASGHVINTVFFYGCAVKVIQSPEHLKQWQHWQRSTQTTLQLCSTLTEEHQLSSLASQIEGFEVVSLGSWVQAVEAADKTVELN
;
A
#
# COMPACT_ATOMS: atom_id res chain seq x y z
N MET A 1 -2.47 3.02 -6.41
CA MET A 1 -2.10 3.97 -5.34
C MET A 1 -3.26 4.15 -4.37
N ILE A 2 -2.97 4.21 -3.08
CA ILE A 2 -3.93 4.61 -2.04
C ILE A 2 -3.46 5.97 -1.51
N ASN A 3 -4.20 7.03 -1.84
CA ASN A 3 -3.89 8.43 -1.54
C ASN A 3 -4.93 8.98 -0.55
N ALA A 4 -4.91 8.46 0.68
CA ALA A 4 -5.97 8.77 1.62
C ALA A 4 -5.66 9.98 2.49
N SER A 5 -6.70 10.76 2.84
CA SER A 5 -6.60 11.90 3.77
C SER A 5 -7.20 11.58 5.15
N ALA A 6 -8.29 12.23 5.56
CA ALA A 6 -8.87 12.09 6.90
C ALA A 6 -9.43 10.68 7.19
N ARG A 7 -9.98 10.00 6.17
CA ARG A 7 -10.67 8.71 6.28
C ARG A 7 -9.80 7.53 5.85
N TRP A 8 -8.52 7.59 6.22
CA TRP A 8 -7.51 6.66 5.71
C TRP A 8 -7.80 5.20 6.05
N ARG A 9 -8.44 4.91 7.20
CA ARG A 9 -8.80 3.54 7.60
C ARG A 9 -9.85 2.95 6.67
N GLU A 10 -10.89 3.70 6.35
CA GLU A 10 -11.89 3.25 5.40
C GLU A 10 -11.31 3.10 4.00
N SER A 11 -10.45 4.02 3.56
CA SER A 11 -9.80 3.95 2.25
C SER A 11 -8.91 2.71 2.11
N ILE A 12 -8.10 2.36 3.12
CA ILE A 12 -7.26 1.15 3.06
C ILE A 12 -8.09 -0.14 3.13
N GLN A 13 -9.20 -0.16 3.87
CA GLN A 13 -10.08 -1.31 3.93
C GLN A 13 -10.81 -1.52 2.59
N TYR A 14 -11.31 -0.44 2.01
CA TYR A 14 -11.91 -0.47 0.67
C TYR A 14 -10.89 -0.91 -0.38
N ALA A 15 -9.66 -0.38 -0.33
CA ALA A 15 -8.59 -0.74 -1.23
C ALA A 15 -8.25 -2.23 -1.17
N LEU A 16 -8.17 -2.82 0.02
CA LEU A 16 -7.93 -4.26 0.17
C LEU A 16 -9.09 -5.09 -0.40
N SER A 17 -10.34 -4.68 -0.15
CA SER A 17 -11.52 -5.35 -0.70
C SER A 17 -11.54 -5.30 -2.24
N LEU A 18 -11.17 -4.16 -2.82
CA LEU A 18 -11.04 -3.99 -4.27
C LEU A 18 -9.89 -4.84 -4.82
N ALA A 19 -8.72 -4.80 -4.22
CA ALA A 19 -7.55 -5.58 -4.62
C ALA A 19 -7.85 -7.08 -4.62
N THR A 20 -8.53 -7.58 -3.57
CA THR A 20 -8.99 -8.96 -3.49
C THR A 20 -9.91 -9.33 -4.65
N ARG A 21 -10.87 -8.47 -5.02
CA ARG A 21 -11.78 -8.71 -6.15
C ARG A 21 -11.07 -8.71 -7.49
N ILE A 22 -10.12 -7.79 -7.68
CA ILE A 22 -9.31 -7.71 -8.90
C ILE A 22 -8.49 -9.01 -9.07
N SER A 23 -7.81 -9.46 -8.01
CA SER A 23 -7.08 -10.72 -8.02
C SER A 23 -7.98 -11.94 -8.25
N ALA A 24 -9.15 -11.99 -7.61
CA ALA A 24 -10.13 -13.07 -7.82
C ALA A 24 -10.69 -13.11 -9.25
N SER A 25 -10.63 -12.00 -9.98
CA SER A 25 -11.03 -11.93 -11.39
C SER A 25 -9.91 -12.37 -12.36
N GLY A 26 -8.78 -12.84 -11.84
CA GLY A 26 -7.64 -13.31 -12.64
C GLY A 26 -6.63 -12.22 -13.03
N HIS A 27 -6.80 -10.99 -12.54
CA HIS A 27 -5.82 -9.92 -12.77
C HIS A 27 -4.69 -9.96 -11.74
N VAL A 28 -3.48 -9.59 -12.15
CA VAL A 28 -2.32 -9.50 -11.26
C VAL A 28 -2.16 -8.05 -10.79
N ILE A 29 -1.98 -7.87 -9.48
CA ILE A 29 -1.60 -6.58 -8.91
C ILE A 29 -0.12 -6.68 -8.54
N ASN A 30 0.72 -5.98 -9.29
CA ASN A 30 2.17 -6.01 -9.07
C ASN A 30 2.57 -5.22 -7.83
N THR A 31 1.98 -4.03 -7.65
CA THR A 31 2.38 -3.09 -6.59
C THR A 31 1.19 -2.38 -5.97
N VAL A 32 1.19 -2.22 -4.65
CA VAL A 32 0.31 -1.31 -3.91
C VAL A 32 1.15 -0.25 -3.22
N PHE A 33 1.02 0.99 -3.70
CA PHE A 33 1.71 2.15 -3.15
C PHE A 33 0.79 2.91 -2.17
N PHE A 34 1.22 3.03 -0.92
CA PHE A 34 0.56 3.76 0.17
C PHE A 34 1.12 5.18 0.24
N TYR A 35 0.23 6.15 0.06
CA TYR A 35 0.53 7.58 0.03
C TYR A 35 -0.48 8.36 0.91
N GLY A 36 -0.17 9.61 1.21
CA GLY A 36 -0.93 10.42 2.16
C GLY A 36 -0.94 9.81 3.56
N CYS A 37 -2.08 9.89 4.23
CA CYS A 37 -2.31 9.24 5.52
C CYS A 37 -2.39 7.71 5.43
N ALA A 38 -2.43 7.11 4.24
CA ALA A 38 -2.48 5.65 4.10
C ALA A 38 -1.20 4.97 4.62
N VAL A 39 -0.06 5.68 4.68
CA VAL A 39 1.17 5.15 5.29
C VAL A 39 0.99 4.79 6.77
N LYS A 40 -0.03 5.34 7.44
CA LYS A 40 -0.38 4.99 8.83
C LYS A 40 -0.96 3.59 8.99
N VAL A 41 -1.13 2.83 7.91
CA VAL A 41 -1.52 1.41 7.94
C VAL A 41 -0.65 0.59 8.90
N ILE A 42 0.66 0.89 8.96
CA ILE A 42 1.61 0.20 9.85
C ILE A 42 1.37 0.47 11.34
N GLN A 43 0.62 1.53 11.68
CA GLN A 43 0.21 1.81 13.06
C GLN A 43 -1.07 1.07 13.46
N SER A 44 -1.75 0.40 12.53
CA SER A 44 -2.95 -0.40 12.81
C SER A 44 -2.63 -1.89 12.69
N PRO A 45 -2.48 -2.62 13.82
CA PRO A 45 -2.16 -4.05 13.79
C PRO A 45 -3.19 -4.89 13.02
N GLU A 46 -4.45 -4.48 13.03
CA GLU A 46 -5.51 -5.17 12.30
C GLU A 46 -5.32 -5.04 10.78
N HIS A 47 -5.27 -3.81 10.27
CA HIS A 47 -5.11 -3.57 8.84
C HIS A 47 -3.76 -4.07 8.32
N LEU A 48 -2.69 -3.89 9.11
CA LEU A 48 -1.36 -4.40 8.77
C LEU A 48 -1.39 -5.92 8.53
N LYS A 49 -1.98 -6.69 9.47
CA LYS A 49 -2.10 -8.15 9.32
C LYS A 49 -2.92 -8.54 8.10
N GLN A 50 -4.01 -7.82 7.83
CA GLN A 50 -4.85 -8.09 6.65
C GLN A 50 -4.07 -7.89 5.34
N TRP A 51 -3.33 -6.78 5.21
CA TRP A 51 -2.51 -6.50 4.04
C TRP A 51 -1.35 -7.49 3.87
N GLN A 52 -0.65 -7.85 4.96
CA GLN A 52 0.42 -8.85 4.92
C GLN A 52 -0.12 -10.25 4.55
N HIS A 53 -1.28 -10.63 5.08
CA HIS A 53 -1.92 -11.90 4.74
C HIS A 53 -2.26 -11.96 3.25
N TRP A 54 -2.87 -10.90 2.72
CA TRP A 54 -3.18 -10.79 1.31
C TRP A 54 -1.91 -10.81 0.45
N GLN A 55 -0.89 -10.03 0.81
CA GLN A 55 0.40 -9.97 0.11
C GLN A 55 1.07 -11.34 -0.04
N ARG A 56 1.07 -12.16 1.01
CA ARG A 56 1.64 -13.52 0.96
C ARG A 56 0.93 -14.42 -0.05
N SER A 57 -0.37 -14.19 -0.28
CA SER A 57 -1.17 -14.99 -1.21
C SER A 57 -1.03 -14.53 -2.67
N THR A 58 -0.72 -13.25 -2.91
CA THR A 58 -0.66 -12.68 -4.26
C THR A 58 0.76 -12.38 -4.75
N GLN A 59 1.76 -12.42 -3.86
CA GLN A 59 3.13 -11.97 -4.11
C GLN A 59 3.22 -10.49 -4.56
N THR A 60 2.20 -9.69 -4.26
CA THR A 60 2.18 -8.25 -4.57
C THR A 60 3.21 -7.49 -3.72
N THR A 61 3.91 -6.52 -4.29
CA THR A 61 4.79 -5.63 -3.51
C THR A 61 3.96 -4.55 -2.79
N LEU A 62 4.11 -4.43 -1.47
CA LEU A 62 3.51 -3.33 -0.70
C LEU A 62 4.57 -2.25 -0.44
N GLN A 63 4.27 -1.01 -0.81
CA GLN A 63 5.24 0.09 -0.77
C GLN A 63 4.71 1.27 0.03
N LEU A 64 5.50 1.79 0.98
CA LEU A 64 5.24 3.00 1.73
C LEU A 64 6.04 4.16 1.14
N CYS A 65 5.40 5.30 0.94
CA CYS A 65 6.11 6.51 0.56
C CYS A 65 7.09 6.96 1.65
N SER A 66 8.38 7.04 1.33
CA SER A 66 9.44 7.40 2.27
C SER A 66 9.23 8.78 2.89
N THR A 67 8.98 9.81 2.07
CA THR A 67 8.77 11.19 2.53
C THR A 67 7.63 11.30 3.52
N LEU A 68 6.49 10.64 3.27
CA LEU A 68 5.33 10.70 4.17
C LEU A 68 5.48 9.80 5.39
N THR A 69 6.25 8.72 5.28
CA THR A 69 6.65 7.89 6.42
C THR A 69 7.50 8.71 7.39
N GLU A 70 8.44 9.51 6.86
CA GLU A 70 9.26 10.44 7.65
C GLU A 70 8.42 11.57 8.25
N GLU A 71 7.56 12.22 7.46
CA GLU A 71 6.68 13.32 7.91
C GLU A 71 5.78 12.88 9.08
N HIS A 72 5.27 11.65 9.03
CA HIS A 72 4.46 11.07 10.11
C HIS A 72 5.27 10.41 11.23
N GLN A 73 6.61 10.54 11.23
CA GLN A 73 7.52 10.01 12.25
C GLN A 73 7.43 8.48 12.41
N LEU A 74 7.22 7.78 11.29
CA LEU A 74 7.03 6.34 11.25
C LEU A 74 8.28 5.56 10.83
N SER A 75 9.39 6.21 10.51
CA SER A 75 10.58 5.56 9.91
C SER A 75 11.12 4.40 10.74
N SER A 76 11.17 4.54 12.07
CA SER A 76 11.63 3.47 12.98
C SER A 76 10.66 2.29 13.05
N LEU A 77 9.36 2.54 12.90
CA LEU A 77 8.36 1.48 12.85
C LEU A 77 8.43 0.77 11.50
N ALA A 78 8.42 1.53 10.41
CA ALA A 78 8.40 1.02 9.05
C ALA A 78 9.57 0.09 8.72
N SER A 79 10.77 0.35 9.25
CA SER A 79 11.95 -0.50 9.05
C SER A 79 11.86 -1.88 9.71
N GLN A 80 10.89 -2.09 10.61
CA GLN A 80 10.66 -3.35 11.32
C GLN A 80 9.47 -4.13 10.76
N ILE A 81 8.73 -3.57 9.80
CA ILE A 81 7.53 -4.18 9.24
C ILE A 81 7.89 -5.07 8.07
N GLU A 82 7.77 -6.38 8.25
CA GLU A 82 7.95 -7.35 7.18
C GLU A 82 6.91 -7.18 6.07
N GLY A 83 7.32 -7.37 4.81
CA GLY A 83 6.43 -7.36 3.65
C GLY A 83 6.07 -5.97 3.12
N PHE A 84 6.58 -4.90 3.75
CA PHE A 84 6.47 -3.53 3.24
C PHE A 84 7.85 -2.98 2.90
N GLU A 85 7.94 -2.29 1.77
CA GLU A 85 9.15 -1.58 1.34
C GLU A 85 8.95 -0.08 1.49
N VAL A 86 9.89 0.62 2.13
CA VAL A 86 9.88 2.09 2.17
C VAL A 86 10.61 2.59 0.93
N VAL A 87 9.91 3.29 0.04
CA VAL A 87 10.43 3.72 -1.26
C VAL A 87 10.10 5.17 -1.58
N SER A 88 10.87 5.76 -2.50
CA SER A 88 10.60 7.12 -2.98
C SER A 88 9.42 7.16 -3.96
N LEU A 89 8.91 8.37 -4.24
CA LEU A 89 7.93 8.58 -5.32
C LEU A 89 8.45 8.14 -6.70
N GLY A 90 9.77 8.15 -6.94
CA GLY A 90 10.34 7.66 -8.19
C GLY A 90 10.06 6.17 -8.43
N SER A 91 10.11 5.36 -7.36
CA SER A 91 9.77 3.92 -7.45
C SER A 91 8.29 3.70 -7.77
N TRP A 92 7.41 4.58 -7.31
CA TRP A 92 6.00 4.56 -7.71
C TRP A 92 5.84 4.85 -9.21
N VAL A 93 6.51 5.87 -9.73
CA VAL A 93 6.47 6.20 -11.17
C VAL A 93 6.93 5.01 -12.01
N GLN A 94 8.02 4.35 -11.62
CA GLN A 94 8.49 3.14 -12.30
C GLN A 94 7.44 2.01 -12.28
N ALA A 95 6.74 1.83 -11.16
CA ALA A 95 5.66 0.83 -11.06
C ALA A 95 4.46 1.19 -11.96
N VAL A 96 4.14 2.47 -12.13
CA VAL A 96 3.10 2.95 -13.06
C VAL A 96 3.49 2.65 -14.50
N GLU A 97 4.73 2.96 -14.89
CA GLU A 97 5.24 2.75 -16.25
C GLU A 97 5.27 1.26 -16.64
N ALA A 98 5.53 0.38 -15.67
CA ALA A 98 5.55 -1.07 -15.88
C ALA A 98 4.16 -1.73 -15.82
N ALA A 99 3.10 -1.00 -15.45
CA ALA A 99 1.76 -1.54 -15.29
C ALA A 99 0.89 -1.27 -16.52
N ASP A 100 0.07 -2.25 -16.91
CA ASP A 100 -0.94 -2.04 -17.96
C ASP A 100 -1.99 -1.01 -17.55
N LYS A 101 -2.31 -0.95 -16.24
CA LYS A 101 -3.30 -0.06 -15.66
C LYS A 101 -2.89 0.39 -14.26
N THR A 102 -3.27 1.62 -13.94
CA THR A 102 -3.17 2.19 -12.60
C THR A 102 -4.55 2.51 -12.06
N VAL A 103 -4.79 2.18 -10.78
CA VAL A 103 -5.98 2.57 -10.03
C VAL A 103 -5.54 3.46 -8.87
N GLU A 104 -6.15 4.63 -8.75
CA GLU A 104 -5.96 5.56 -7.63
C GLU A 104 -7.23 5.61 -6.78
N LEU A 105 -7.04 5.54 -5.46
CA LEU A 105 -8.11 5.64 -4.47
C LEU A 105 -7.80 6.81 -3.52
N ASN A 106 -8.75 7.73 -3.37
CA ASN A 106 -8.65 8.91 -2.51
C ASN A 106 -9.45 8.73 -1.21
#